data_AF-A0A4P5YCV7-F1
#
_entry.id   AF-A0A4P5YCV7-F1
#
_cell.length_a   1.000
_cell.length_b   1.000
_cell.length_c   1.000
_cell.angle_alpha   90.00
_cell.angle_beta   90.00
_cell.angle_gamma   90.00
#
_symmetry.space_group_name_H-M   'P 1'
#
loop_
_entity.id
_entity.type
_entity.pdbx_description
1 polymer ?
#
loop_
_entity_poly.entity_id
_entity_poly.type
_entity_poly.pdbx_seq_one_letter_code
_entity_poly.pdbx_strand_id
1 'polypeptide(L)'
;MIFSIIFFTISPIYLDTIFAEDKVISGADNKDITYVAKFVCGSIIDDNGPLRPGHYNTDISITNKQLSKISFLWTVSVNDGPTSHSTLMTLDHQKSTGLDCRDIKKVIGLENNTQVGGFVYVTIPQNYNPANPNTVVQYSLDDINLLDVQVFFTANALDTLPHEVVLEKISFYIISDETGKIPKQMIKTTLDVTLNSKLNVISDTERKVKEILSSTYDISENEFDKIEIRIKNVSVGVGSMIDDHAISLSIVKPQVYPQNEK
;
A
#
# COMPACT_ATOMS: atom_id res chain seq x y z
N MET A 1 47.05 -39.54 17.29
CA MET A 1 46.35 -38.42 16.61
C MET A 1 45.63 -39.00 15.41
N ILE A 2 44.30 -39.14 15.49
CA ILE A 2 43.44 -39.48 14.36
C ILE A 2 42.43 -38.33 14.28
N PHE A 3 42.50 -37.53 13.23
CA PHE A 3 41.55 -36.45 12.95
C PHE A 3 40.37 -37.05 12.18
N SER A 4 39.21 -37.17 12.83
CA SER A 4 37.95 -37.45 12.16
C SER A 4 37.36 -36.14 11.64
N ILE A 5 37.34 -35.97 10.32
CA ILE A 5 36.67 -34.85 9.65
C ILE A 5 35.21 -35.27 9.43
N ILE A 6 34.29 -34.66 10.16
CA ILE A 6 32.85 -34.80 9.96
C ILE A 6 32.43 -33.81 8.88
N PHE A 7 32.03 -34.31 7.71
CA PHE A 7 31.35 -33.50 6.69
C PHE A 7 29.86 -33.40 7.05
N PHE A 8 29.41 -32.19 7.41
CA PHE A 8 27.99 -31.86 7.41
C PHE A 8 27.53 -31.65 5.97
N THR A 9 26.77 -32.60 5.43
CA THR A 9 26.02 -32.40 4.18
C THR A 9 24.82 -31.51 4.49
N ILE A 10 24.90 -30.23 4.13
CA ILE A 10 23.74 -29.34 4.12
C ILE A 10 22.96 -29.68 2.86
N SER A 11 21.86 -30.42 2.99
CA SER A 11 20.90 -30.59 1.91
C SER A 11 20.21 -29.25 1.67
N PRO A 12 20.29 -28.64 0.47
CA PRO A 12 19.45 -27.50 0.17
C PRO A 12 18.00 -27.96 0.14
N ILE A 13 17.18 -27.38 1.00
CA ILE A 13 15.72 -27.49 0.92
C ILE A 13 15.33 -26.72 -0.34
N TYR A 14 15.03 -27.45 -1.41
CA TYR A 14 14.35 -26.88 -2.58
C TYR A 14 12.93 -26.53 -2.15
N LEU A 15 12.66 -25.23 -1.99
CA LEU A 15 11.29 -24.74 -2.14
C LEU A 15 10.98 -24.82 -3.63
N ASP A 16 10.08 -25.72 -4.02
CA ASP A 16 9.46 -25.71 -5.34
C ASP A 16 8.62 -24.43 -5.47
N THR A 17 9.26 -23.33 -5.83
CA THR A 17 8.57 -22.25 -6.53
C THR A 17 8.18 -22.82 -7.89
N ILE A 18 6.89 -23.14 -8.03
CA ILE A 18 6.26 -23.41 -9.32
C ILE A 18 6.32 -22.10 -10.10
N PHE A 19 7.46 -21.86 -10.75
CA PHE A 19 7.54 -20.94 -11.87
C PHE A 19 6.79 -21.59 -13.02
N ALA A 20 5.81 -20.87 -13.56
CA ALA A 20 5.13 -21.27 -14.79
C ALA A 20 6.19 -21.61 -15.84
N GLU A 21 6.16 -22.85 -16.30
CA GLU A 21 7.04 -23.36 -17.34
C GLU A 21 6.79 -22.55 -18.62
N ASP A 22 7.86 -21.98 -19.18
CA ASP A 22 7.81 -21.18 -20.39
C ASP A 22 7.58 -22.13 -21.58
N LYS A 23 6.30 -22.44 -21.83
CA LYS A 23 5.91 -23.33 -22.91
C LYS A 23 6.05 -22.56 -24.21
N VAL A 24 7.10 -22.86 -24.97
CA VAL A 24 7.24 -22.43 -26.36
C VAL A 24 6.11 -23.09 -27.17
N ILE A 25 5.01 -22.35 -27.36
CA ILE A 25 3.88 -22.79 -28.17
C ILE A 25 4.14 -22.36 -29.61
N SER A 26 4.61 -23.30 -30.42
CA SER A 26 4.64 -23.21 -31.88
C SER A 26 3.22 -23.36 -32.43
N GLY A 27 2.63 -22.26 -32.89
CA GLY A 27 1.33 -22.23 -33.56
C GLY A 27 0.90 -20.80 -33.79
N ALA A 28 0.49 -20.46 -35.00
CA ALA A 28 -0.11 -19.17 -35.35
C ALA A 28 -1.50 -19.06 -34.74
N ASP A 29 -1.58 -19.06 -33.40
CA ASP A 29 -2.80 -18.87 -32.66
C ASP A 29 -3.02 -17.38 -32.47
N ASN A 30 -4.22 -16.91 -32.78
CA ASN A 30 -4.65 -15.55 -32.50
C ASN A 30 -4.81 -15.42 -30.97
N LYS A 31 -3.77 -14.94 -30.29
CA LYS A 31 -3.77 -14.83 -28.83
C LYS A 31 -4.02 -13.40 -28.41
N ASP A 32 -5.14 -13.15 -27.74
CA ASP A 32 -5.45 -11.81 -27.25
C ASP A 32 -4.47 -11.39 -26.15
N ILE A 33 -4.10 -10.11 -26.15
CA ILE A 33 -3.23 -9.53 -25.13
C ILE A 33 -4.13 -8.86 -24.09
N THR A 34 -4.06 -9.32 -22.84
CA THR A 34 -4.92 -8.86 -21.75
C THR A 34 -4.10 -8.34 -20.57
N TYR A 35 -4.49 -7.18 -20.05
CA TYR A 35 -3.99 -6.61 -18.81
C TYR A 35 -5.08 -6.77 -17.75
N VAL A 36 -4.74 -7.36 -16.61
CA VAL A 36 -5.68 -7.63 -15.52
C VAL A 36 -5.35 -6.75 -14.32
N ALA A 37 -6.13 -5.69 -14.12
CA ALA A 37 -5.98 -4.74 -13.04
C ALA A 37 -6.96 -5.06 -11.91
N LYS A 38 -6.48 -5.21 -10.67
CA LYS A 38 -7.36 -5.32 -9.50
C LYS A 38 -7.91 -3.94 -9.14
N PHE A 39 -9.16 -3.85 -8.70
CA PHE A 39 -9.74 -2.60 -8.18
C PHE A 39 -10.46 -2.82 -6.86
N VAL A 40 -10.52 -1.75 -6.06
CA VAL A 40 -11.34 -1.63 -4.87
C VAL A 40 -11.90 -0.22 -4.82
N CYS A 41 -13.21 -0.10 -4.69
CA CYS A 41 -13.95 1.15 -4.74
C CYS A 41 -14.95 1.24 -3.59
N GLY A 42 -14.93 2.35 -2.86
CA GLY A 42 -15.87 2.65 -1.80
C GLY A 42 -15.30 2.48 -0.40
N SER A 43 -16.19 2.47 0.58
CA SER A 43 -15.88 2.58 1.99
C SER A 43 -15.96 1.22 2.68
N ILE A 44 -14.85 0.81 3.30
CA ILE A 44 -14.77 -0.32 4.23
C ILE A 44 -14.92 0.27 5.63
N ILE A 45 -15.93 -0.17 6.37
CA ILE A 45 -16.26 0.36 7.71
C ILE A 45 -15.89 -0.61 8.84
N ASP A 46 -15.73 -1.90 8.52
CA ASP A 46 -15.35 -2.92 9.48
C ASP A 46 -13.89 -3.33 9.29
N ASP A 47 -13.30 -3.88 10.34
CA ASP A 47 -11.93 -4.41 10.34
C ASP A 47 -11.93 -5.92 10.02
N ASN A 48 -13.00 -6.39 9.37
CA ASN A 48 -13.20 -7.81 9.05
C ASN A 48 -12.72 -8.07 7.62
N GLY A 49 -11.42 -8.25 7.44
CA GLY A 49 -10.86 -8.61 6.15
C GLY A 49 -9.39 -8.24 6.01
N PRO A 50 -8.80 -8.48 4.82
CA PRO A 50 -7.40 -8.15 4.56
C PRO A 50 -7.13 -6.65 4.38
N LEU A 51 -8.18 -5.82 4.26
CA LEU A 51 -8.09 -4.38 4.05
C LEU A 51 -8.61 -3.66 5.29
N ARG A 52 -7.85 -2.67 5.79
CA ARG A 52 -8.22 -1.81 6.93
C ARG A 52 -9.47 -0.98 6.60
N PRO A 53 -10.30 -0.56 7.58
CA PRO A 53 -11.31 0.46 7.39
C PRO A 53 -10.77 1.71 6.68
N GLY A 54 -11.49 2.17 5.66
CA GLY A 54 -10.97 3.14 4.71
C GLY A 54 -11.92 3.44 3.56
N HIS A 55 -11.86 4.65 3.04
CA HIS A 55 -12.36 4.98 1.72
C HIS A 55 -11.30 4.66 0.67
N TYR A 56 -11.60 3.67 -0.15
CA TYR A 56 -10.74 3.20 -1.22
C TYR A 56 -11.22 3.77 -2.56
N ASN A 57 -10.28 4.31 -3.31
CA ASN A 57 -10.47 4.69 -4.69
C ASN A 57 -9.35 4.08 -5.53
N THR A 58 -9.72 3.55 -6.68
CA THR A 58 -8.82 2.95 -7.66
C THR A 58 -8.93 3.74 -8.95
N ASP A 59 -7.78 4.15 -9.47
CA ASP A 59 -7.65 4.82 -10.76
C ASP A 59 -6.74 3.98 -11.66
N ILE A 60 -7.21 3.62 -12.85
CA ILE A 60 -6.45 2.81 -13.80
C ILE A 60 -6.08 3.70 -14.98
N SER A 61 -4.81 4.05 -15.11
CA SER A 61 -4.28 4.78 -16.26
C SER A 61 -3.84 3.82 -17.35
N ILE A 62 -4.25 4.10 -18.59
CA ILE A 62 -3.92 3.31 -19.77
C ILE A 62 -3.30 4.25 -20.80
N THR A 63 -2.04 4.02 -21.17
CA THR A 63 -1.32 4.84 -22.16
C THR A 63 -0.93 4.01 -23.37
N ASN A 64 -1.17 4.57 -24.56
CA ASN A 64 -0.74 3.95 -25.81
C ASN A 64 0.76 4.20 -26.04
N LYS A 65 1.56 3.12 -26.00
CA LYS A 65 3.01 3.17 -26.29
C LYS A 65 3.34 2.98 -27.77
N GLN A 66 2.36 2.60 -28.59
CA GLN A 66 2.56 2.32 -30.01
C GLN A 66 2.59 3.59 -30.83
N LEU A 67 3.42 3.61 -31.88
CA LEU A 67 3.52 4.71 -32.85
C LEU A 67 2.25 4.92 -33.68
N SER A 68 1.26 4.04 -33.55
CA SER A 68 -0.04 4.06 -34.23
C SER A 68 -1.20 4.09 -33.24
N LYS A 69 -2.39 4.39 -33.75
CA LYS A 69 -3.64 4.28 -32.99
C LYS A 69 -3.87 2.83 -32.57
N ILE A 70 -4.36 2.62 -31.35
CA ILE A 70 -4.68 1.29 -30.82
C ILE A 70 -6.09 1.24 -30.27
N SER A 71 -6.79 0.14 -30.53
CA SER A 71 -8.12 -0.14 -30.00
C SER A 71 -8.07 -1.29 -29.01
N PHE A 72 -8.79 -1.17 -27.92
CA PHE A 72 -8.90 -2.22 -26.90
C PHE A 72 -10.30 -2.25 -26.30
N LEU A 73 -10.68 -3.42 -25.82
CA LEU A 73 -11.91 -3.65 -25.07
C LEU A 73 -11.58 -3.62 -23.59
N TRP A 74 -12.46 -3.05 -22.77
CA TRP A 74 -12.37 -3.22 -21.32
C TRP A 74 -13.67 -3.77 -20.73
N THR A 75 -13.52 -4.62 -19.72
CA THR A 75 -14.61 -5.31 -19.02
C THR A 75 -14.31 -5.36 -17.53
N VAL A 76 -15.33 -5.28 -16.69
CA VAL A 76 -15.22 -5.35 -15.23
C VAL A 76 -15.83 -6.64 -14.73
N SER A 77 -15.13 -7.39 -13.88
CA SER A 77 -15.68 -8.52 -13.13
C SER A 77 -15.63 -8.20 -11.64
N VAL A 78 -16.79 -8.22 -10.97
CA VAL A 78 -16.88 -8.07 -9.51
C VAL A 78 -16.54 -9.40 -8.84
N ASN A 79 -15.86 -9.36 -7.69
CA ASN A 79 -15.63 -10.56 -6.88
C ASN A 79 -16.98 -11.19 -6.50
N ASP A 80 -17.16 -12.48 -6.79
CA ASP A 80 -18.39 -13.25 -6.52
C ASP A 80 -19.67 -12.60 -7.07
N GLY A 81 -19.53 -11.81 -8.15
CA GLY A 81 -20.58 -10.94 -8.65
C GLY A 81 -20.68 -10.91 -10.19
N PRO A 82 -21.42 -9.92 -10.73
CA PRO A 82 -21.64 -9.81 -12.16
C PRO A 82 -20.38 -9.36 -12.91
N THR A 83 -20.32 -9.71 -14.19
CA THR A 83 -19.37 -9.16 -15.16
C THR A 83 -20.09 -8.17 -16.07
N SER A 84 -19.48 -7.01 -16.33
CA SER A 84 -20.04 -5.99 -17.21
C SER A 84 -20.03 -6.42 -18.68
N HIS A 85 -20.75 -5.68 -19.52
CA HIS A 85 -20.49 -5.72 -20.96
C HIS A 85 -19.13 -5.10 -21.28
N SER A 86 -18.55 -5.53 -22.41
CA SER A 86 -17.28 -5.01 -22.91
C SER A 86 -17.47 -3.66 -23.60
N THR A 87 -16.63 -2.69 -23.26
CA THR A 87 -16.64 -1.36 -23.86
C THR A 87 -15.41 -1.17 -24.73
N LEU A 88 -15.60 -0.76 -25.98
CA LEU A 88 -14.50 -0.48 -26.92
C LEU A 88 -13.97 0.94 -26.72
N MET A 89 -12.66 1.05 -26.57
CA MET A 89 -11.94 2.32 -26.54
C MET A 89 -10.88 2.34 -27.62
N THR A 90 -10.49 3.54 -28.05
CA THR A 90 -9.42 3.71 -29.03
C THR A 90 -8.59 4.93 -28.67
N LEU A 91 -7.27 4.77 -28.64
CA LEU A 91 -6.31 5.81 -28.26
C LEU A 91 -5.35 6.08 -29.41
N ASP A 92 -5.12 7.37 -29.69
CA ASP A 92 -4.06 7.80 -30.60
C ASP A 92 -2.67 7.56 -29.99
N HIS A 93 -1.62 7.63 -30.81
CA HIS A 93 -0.23 7.50 -30.36
C HIS A 93 0.08 8.47 -29.21
N GLN A 94 0.74 7.96 -28.16
CA GLN A 94 1.14 8.72 -26.96
C GLN A 94 -0.03 9.39 -26.21
N LYS A 95 -1.28 8.97 -26.46
CA LYS A 95 -2.43 9.40 -25.66
C LYS A 95 -2.71 8.40 -24.54
N SER A 96 -3.23 8.94 -23.44
CA SER A 96 -3.66 8.18 -22.27
C SER A 96 -5.14 8.40 -21.99
N THR A 97 -5.72 7.43 -21.28
CA THR A 97 -7.05 7.51 -20.70
C THR A 97 -7.03 6.92 -19.30
N GLY A 98 -8.11 7.13 -18.55
CA GLY A 98 -8.27 6.67 -17.18
C GLY A 98 -9.59 5.96 -16.99
N LEU A 99 -9.62 4.97 -16.10
CA LEU A 99 -10.83 4.35 -15.58
C LEU A 99 -10.82 4.53 -14.06
N ASP A 100 -11.73 5.37 -13.56
CA ASP A 100 -11.87 5.61 -12.12
C ASP A 100 -13.03 4.77 -11.53
N CYS A 101 -13.18 4.80 -10.21
CA CYS A 101 -14.26 4.09 -9.53
C CYS A 101 -15.67 4.50 -9.98
N ARG A 102 -15.88 5.74 -10.46
CA ARG A 102 -17.18 6.17 -10.99
C ARG A 102 -17.46 5.45 -12.32
N ASP A 103 -16.48 5.40 -13.20
CA ASP A 103 -16.60 4.73 -14.49
C ASP A 103 -16.82 3.22 -14.32
N ILE A 104 -16.09 2.59 -13.38
CA ILE A 104 -16.22 1.17 -13.03
C ILE A 104 -17.62 0.89 -12.45
N LYS A 105 -18.09 1.68 -11.46
CA LYS A 105 -19.41 1.48 -10.84
C LYS A 105 -20.56 1.64 -11.83
N LYS A 106 -20.42 2.56 -12.78
CA LYS A 106 -21.41 2.81 -13.83
C LYS A 106 -21.61 1.59 -14.73
N VAL A 107 -20.53 0.94 -15.19
CA VAL A 107 -20.64 -0.19 -16.13
C VAL A 107 -21.12 -1.50 -15.48
N ILE A 108 -20.95 -1.66 -14.17
CA ILE A 108 -21.49 -2.80 -13.42
C ILE A 108 -22.88 -2.55 -12.82
N GLY A 109 -23.40 -1.31 -12.93
CA GLY A 109 -24.72 -0.94 -12.40
C GLY A 109 -24.81 -0.91 -10.87
N LEU A 110 -23.68 -0.69 -10.17
CA LEU A 110 -23.59 -0.70 -8.69
C LEU A 110 -23.22 0.68 -8.13
N GLU A 111 -23.79 1.74 -8.70
CA GLU A 111 -23.50 3.13 -8.30
C GLU A 111 -23.78 3.39 -6.81
N ASN A 112 -24.79 2.71 -6.24
CA ASN A 112 -25.22 2.87 -4.86
C ASN A 112 -24.50 1.95 -3.86
N ASN A 113 -23.62 1.04 -4.31
CA ASN A 113 -22.94 0.13 -3.40
C ASN A 113 -21.85 0.85 -2.60
N THR A 114 -21.85 0.57 -1.29
CA THR A 114 -20.89 1.13 -0.33
C THR A 114 -19.48 0.65 -0.59
N GLN A 115 -19.31 -0.60 -1.01
CA GLN A 115 -18.03 -1.22 -1.33
C GLN A 115 -18.17 -2.18 -2.50
N VAL A 116 -17.21 -2.15 -3.43
CA VAL A 116 -17.09 -3.12 -4.51
C VAL A 116 -15.61 -3.34 -4.84
N GLY A 117 -15.24 -4.60 -5.09
CA GLY A 117 -13.90 -4.96 -5.52
C GLY A 117 -13.95 -6.05 -6.58
N GLY A 118 -12.89 -6.15 -7.37
CA GLY A 118 -12.85 -7.05 -8.51
C GLY A 118 -11.65 -6.83 -9.41
N PHE A 119 -11.84 -7.17 -10.68
CA PHE A 119 -10.82 -7.05 -11.72
C PHE A 119 -11.36 -6.31 -12.95
N VAL A 120 -10.55 -5.41 -13.50
CA VAL A 120 -10.73 -4.80 -14.81
C VAL A 120 -9.80 -5.49 -15.80
N TYR A 121 -10.40 -6.00 -16.87
CA TYR A 121 -9.69 -6.64 -17.99
C TYR A 121 -9.60 -5.64 -19.11
N VAL A 122 -8.38 -5.32 -19.55
CA VAL A 122 -8.12 -4.49 -20.74
C VAL A 122 -7.53 -5.42 -21.80
N THR A 123 -8.29 -5.71 -22.84
CA THR A 123 -7.97 -6.71 -23.86
C THR A 123 -7.77 -6.05 -25.22
N ILE A 124 -6.62 -6.31 -25.83
CA ILE A 124 -6.30 -5.94 -27.21
C ILE A 124 -6.58 -7.16 -28.08
N PRO A 125 -7.72 -7.17 -28.79
CA PRO A 125 -8.02 -8.23 -29.73
C PRO A 125 -7.04 -8.23 -30.92
N GLN A 126 -6.34 -9.32 -31.18
CA GLN A 126 -5.38 -9.43 -32.31
C GLN A 126 -6.08 -9.45 -33.69
N ASN A 127 -7.37 -9.81 -33.71
CA ASN A 127 -8.18 -9.96 -34.92
C ASN A 127 -9.11 -8.77 -35.19
N TYR A 128 -8.98 -7.67 -34.44
CA TYR A 128 -9.94 -6.57 -34.54
C TYR A 128 -9.27 -5.32 -35.12
N ASN A 129 -9.47 -5.10 -36.41
CA ASN A 129 -9.26 -3.80 -37.02
C ASN A 129 -10.62 -3.10 -37.21
N PRO A 130 -10.89 -1.98 -36.49
CA PRO A 130 -12.16 -1.26 -36.59
C PRO A 130 -12.41 -0.64 -37.98
N ALA A 131 -11.37 -0.46 -38.80
CA ALA A 131 -11.50 0.02 -40.18
C ALA A 131 -11.68 -1.13 -41.20
N ASN A 132 -11.25 -2.35 -40.87
CA ASN A 132 -11.41 -3.52 -41.75
C ASN A 132 -11.38 -4.84 -40.93
N PRO A 133 -12.54 -5.37 -40.50
CA PRO A 133 -12.63 -6.48 -39.53
C PRO A 133 -11.99 -7.81 -39.98
N ASN A 134 -11.48 -7.90 -41.21
CA ASN A 134 -10.80 -9.07 -41.76
C ASN A 134 -9.26 -8.94 -41.82
N THR A 135 -8.70 -7.84 -41.31
CA THR A 135 -7.24 -7.66 -41.27
C THR A 135 -6.71 -7.96 -39.88
N VAL A 136 -5.89 -9.01 -39.79
CA VAL A 136 -5.22 -9.42 -38.55
C VAL A 136 -4.01 -8.51 -38.35
N VAL A 137 -3.98 -7.76 -37.25
CA VAL A 137 -2.78 -7.06 -36.80
C VAL A 137 -2.09 -8.00 -35.84
N GLN A 138 -1.15 -8.81 -36.35
CA GLN A 138 -0.32 -9.67 -35.51
C GLN A 138 0.77 -8.82 -34.84
N TYR A 139 0.72 -8.73 -33.53
CA TYR A 139 1.80 -8.15 -32.74
C TYR A 139 2.83 -9.25 -32.41
N SER A 140 4.12 -8.94 -32.54
CA SER A 140 5.20 -9.87 -32.17
C SER A 140 5.08 -10.27 -30.70
N LEU A 141 5.26 -11.56 -30.39
CA LEU A 141 5.26 -12.08 -29.01
C LEU A 141 6.39 -11.46 -28.15
N ASP A 142 7.45 -10.94 -28.80
CA ASP A 142 8.55 -10.27 -28.11
C ASP A 142 8.19 -8.83 -27.65
N ASP A 143 7.09 -8.25 -28.17
CA ASP A 143 6.66 -6.87 -27.94
C ASP A 143 5.19 -6.77 -27.44
N ILE A 144 4.74 -7.70 -26.60
CA ILE A 144 3.35 -7.74 -26.08
C ILE A 144 2.97 -6.53 -25.20
N ASN A 145 3.94 -5.68 -24.83
CA ASN A 145 3.73 -4.50 -24.00
C ASN A 145 3.29 -3.28 -24.83
N LEU A 146 2.12 -3.44 -25.48
CA LEU A 146 1.55 -2.44 -26.38
C LEU A 146 0.97 -1.23 -25.65
N LEU A 147 0.45 -1.44 -24.45
CA LEU A 147 -0.12 -0.43 -23.58
C LEU A 147 0.69 -0.35 -22.28
N ASP A 148 0.85 0.85 -21.74
CA ASP A 148 1.26 1.04 -20.35
C ASP A 148 0.00 1.09 -19.47
N VAL A 149 -0.22 0.09 -18.64
CA VAL A 149 -1.36 0.03 -17.72
C VAL A 149 -0.87 0.17 -16.30
N GLN A 150 -1.27 1.26 -15.65
CA GLN A 150 -0.88 1.60 -14.29
C GLN A 150 -2.11 1.70 -13.40
N VAL A 151 -2.05 1.14 -12.20
CA VAL A 151 -3.12 1.20 -11.22
C VAL A 151 -2.65 2.01 -10.03
N PHE A 152 -3.39 3.07 -9.73
CA PHE A 152 -3.23 3.92 -8.57
C PHE A 152 -4.29 3.53 -7.56
N PHE A 153 -3.86 3.02 -6.42
CA PHE A 153 -4.71 2.79 -5.27
C PHE A 153 -4.51 3.92 -4.28
N THR A 154 -5.59 4.62 -3.97
CA THR A 154 -5.61 5.56 -2.85
C THR A 154 -6.53 4.99 -1.78
N ALA A 155 -6.01 4.85 -0.57
CA ALA A 155 -6.79 4.51 0.59
C ALA A 155 -6.71 5.68 1.56
N ASN A 156 -7.86 6.29 1.81
CA ASN A 156 -8.01 7.30 2.85
C ASN A 156 -8.64 6.57 4.02
N ALA A 157 -7.93 6.36 5.12
CA ALA A 157 -8.56 5.76 6.30
C ALA A 157 -9.84 6.54 6.67
N LEU A 158 -10.97 5.85 6.81
CA LEU A 158 -12.21 6.44 7.30
C LEU A 158 -12.10 6.50 8.82
N ASP A 159 -12.15 7.72 9.34
CA ASP A 159 -12.24 8.11 10.75
C ASP A 159 -11.49 7.20 11.75
N THR A 160 -10.18 7.43 11.86
CA THR A 160 -9.82 8.13 13.10
C THR A 160 -9.80 9.60 12.73
N LEU A 161 -10.81 10.35 13.20
CA LEU A 161 -10.88 11.82 13.16
C LEU A 161 -9.49 12.45 13.35
N PRO A 162 -9.23 13.71 12.92
CA PRO A 162 -8.05 14.43 13.39
C PRO A 162 -7.98 14.25 14.91
N HIS A 163 -7.06 13.40 15.37
CA HIS A 163 -6.96 13.13 16.79
C HIS A 163 -6.12 14.27 17.32
N GLU A 164 -6.69 15.00 18.27
CA GLU A 164 -5.96 16.03 18.99
C GLU A 164 -4.74 15.37 19.61
N VAL A 165 -3.58 15.61 19.01
CA VAL A 165 -2.31 15.21 19.61
C VAL A 165 -1.95 16.33 20.55
N VAL A 166 -2.11 16.04 21.84
CA VAL A 166 -1.60 16.90 22.89
C VAL A 166 -0.16 16.50 23.12
N LEU A 167 0.76 17.39 22.76
CA LEU A 167 2.17 17.23 23.07
C LEU A 167 2.50 18.07 24.29
N GLU A 168 3.06 17.43 25.30
CA GLU A 168 3.57 18.10 26.48
C GLU A 168 5.10 18.15 26.37
N LYS A 169 5.65 19.36 26.32
CA LYS A 169 7.08 19.63 26.45
C LYS A 169 7.37 19.98 27.91
N ILE A 170 8.12 19.13 28.60
CA ILE A 170 8.55 19.34 29.99
C ILE A 170 10.02 19.73 29.98
N SER A 171 10.31 20.92 30.52
CA SER A 171 11.67 21.35 30.82
C SER A 171 11.95 21.13 32.30
N PHE A 172 13.01 20.40 32.63
CA PHE A 172 13.38 20.06 34.01
C PHE A 172 14.89 20.08 34.22
N TYR A 173 15.33 19.95 35.46
CA TYR A 173 16.71 19.62 35.79
C TYR A 173 16.73 18.60 36.93
N ILE A 174 17.77 17.77 36.93
CA ILE A 174 18.01 16.79 37.98
C ILE A 174 18.83 17.47 39.06
N ILE A 175 18.30 17.52 40.28
CA ILE A 175 18.97 18.13 41.44
C ILE A 175 20.03 17.16 41.97
N SER A 176 19.63 15.91 42.17
CA SER A 176 20.46 14.84 42.70
C SER A 176 20.02 13.49 42.12
N ASP A 177 20.98 12.58 41.99
CA ASP A 177 20.76 11.19 41.58
C ASP A 177 21.65 10.30 42.47
N GLU A 178 21.02 9.55 43.38
CA GLU A 178 21.70 8.58 44.24
C GLU A 178 21.79 7.19 43.61
N THR A 179 21.16 6.97 42.44
CA THR A 179 21.29 5.71 41.68
C THR A 179 22.65 5.60 41.00
N GLY A 180 23.23 6.75 40.63
CA GLY A 180 24.49 6.83 39.88
C GLY A 180 24.38 6.35 38.42
N LYS A 181 23.16 6.08 37.93
CA LYS A 181 22.88 5.59 36.58
C LYS A 181 22.78 6.73 35.57
N ILE A 182 22.47 7.95 36.02
CA ILE A 182 22.34 9.12 35.14
C ILE A 182 23.72 9.75 34.90
N PRO A 183 24.09 10.11 33.66
CA PRO A 183 25.36 10.76 33.37
C PRO A 183 25.53 12.08 34.16
N LYS A 184 26.66 12.22 34.87
CA LYS A 184 26.94 13.38 35.74
C LYS A 184 26.84 14.73 35.03
N GLN A 185 27.12 14.78 33.72
CA GLN A 185 26.99 16.00 32.92
C GLN A 185 25.55 16.50 32.78
N MET A 186 24.54 15.67 33.06
CA MET A 186 23.13 16.06 32.98
C MET A 186 22.59 16.65 34.29
N ILE A 187 23.28 16.40 35.40
CA ILE A 187 22.89 16.92 36.72
C ILE A 187 23.02 18.44 36.73
N LYS A 188 21.99 19.14 37.25
CA LYS A 188 21.87 20.62 37.26
C LYS A 188 21.91 21.29 35.88
N THR A 189 21.72 20.54 34.81
CA THR A 189 21.52 21.09 33.46
C THR A 189 20.03 21.09 33.10
N THR A 190 19.62 21.99 32.20
CA THR A 190 18.24 22.01 31.70
C THR A 190 18.08 20.92 30.65
N LEU A 191 17.11 20.03 30.88
CA LEU A 191 16.73 18.93 30.00
C LEU A 191 15.30 19.16 29.53
N ASP A 192 15.02 18.75 28.30
CA ASP A 192 13.70 18.84 27.68
C ASP A 192 13.24 17.45 27.24
N VAL A 193 11.99 17.11 27.54
CA VAL A 193 11.32 15.92 27.00
C VAL A 193 9.99 16.34 26.37
N THR A 194 9.67 15.74 25.22
CA THR A 194 8.39 15.92 24.54
C THR A 194 7.66 14.58 24.54
N LEU A 195 6.42 14.55 25.01
CA LEU A 195 5.63 13.33 25.13
C LEU A 195 4.19 13.55 24.70
N ASN A 196 3.54 12.46 24.29
CA ASN A 196 2.10 12.45 24.05
C ASN A 196 1.37 12.51 25.39
N SER A 197 0.39 13.40 25.50
CA SER A 197 -0.46 13.57 26.68
C SER A 197 -1.92 13.34 26.32
N LYS A 198 -2.75 13.11 27.33
CA LYS A 198 -4.20 12.91 27.18
C LYS A 198 -4.93 14.18 27.61
N LEU A 199 -5.98 14.53 26.87
CA LEU A 199 -6.89 15.61 27.25
C LEU A 199 -7.62 15.27 28.55
N ASN A 200 -7.90 16.30 29.35
CA ASN A 200 -8.72 16.19 30.57
C ASN A 200 -8.19 15.19 31.63
N VAL A 201 -6.89 14.91 31.62
CA VAL A 201 -6.23 14.09 32.64
C VAL A 201 -5.23 14.94 33.41
N ILE A 202 -5.39 15.02 34.73
CA ILE A 202 -4.35 15.56 35.61
C ILE A 202 -3.30 14.47 35.78
N SER A 203 -2.06 14.75 35.35
CA SER A 203 -0.95 13.80 35.44
C SER A 203 0.15 14.33 36.34
N ASP A 204 0.82 13.43 37.06
CA ASP A 204 2.03 13.75 37.81
C ASP A 204 3.22 13.92 36.85
N THR A 205 3.60 15.17 36.60
CA THR A 205 4.72 15.55 35.74
C THR A 205 6.06 15.02 36.27
N GLU A 206 6.24 14.95 37.59
CA GLU A 206 7.47 14.45 38.19
C GLU A 206 7.61 12.96 37.91
N ARG A 207 6.53 12.20 38.16
CA ARG A 207 6.50 10.76 37.89
C ARG A 207 6.73 10.45 36.41
N LYS A 208 6.10 11.19 35.49
CA LYS A 208 6.32 11.06 34.03
C LYS A 208 7.79 11.21 33.65
N VAL A 209 8.47 12.22 34.20
CA VAL A 209 9.90 12.42 33.94
C VAL A 209 10.73 11.26 34.49
N LYS A 210 10.41 10.76 35.70
CA LYS A 210 11.09 9.59 36.28
C LYS A 210 10.86 8.31 35.48
N GLU A 211 9.65 8.10 34.94
CA GLU A 211 9.34 6.98 34.02
C GLU A 211 10.18 7.06 32.73
N ILE A 212 10.40 8.27 32.18
CA ILE A 212 11.28 8.46 31.01
C ILE A 212 12.73 8.16 31.37
N LEU A 213 13.23 8.69 32.49
CA LEU A 213 14.60 8.41 32.97
C LEU A 213 14.79 6.92 33.25
N SER A 214 13.78 6.26 33.81
CA SER A 214 13.72 4.82 34.04
C SER A 214 13.92 4.02 32.77
N SER A 215 13.13 4.31 31.73
CA SER A 215 13.26 3.62 30.45
C SER A 215 14.60 3.89 29.74
N THR A 216 15.21 5.05 30.00
CA THR A 216 16.45 5.47 29.32
C THR A 216 17.71 4.94 30.00
N TYR A 217 17.72 4.89 31.33
CA TYR A 217 18.91 4.58 32.14
C TYR A 217 18.74 3.33 33.01
N ASP A 218 17.71 2.51 32.74
CA ASP A 218 17.44 1.26 33.45
C ASP A 218 17.33 1.47 34.98
N ILE A 219 16.63 2.54 35.38
CA ILE A 219 16.32 2.84 36.78
C ILE A 219 15.02 2.13 37.14
N SER A 220 15.00 1.30 38.16
CA SER A 220 13.77 0.62 38.57
C SER A 220 12.84 1.54 39.36
N GLU A 221 11.54 1.24 39.37
CA GLU A 221 10.52 2.11 40.00
C GLU A 221 10.76 2.35 41.51
N ASN A 222 11.29 1.36 42.22
CA ASN A 222 11.69 1.48 43.62
C ASN A 222 12.90 2.41 43.86
N GLU A 223 13.55 2.90 42.80
CA GLU A 223 14.65 3.84 42.85
C GLU A 223 14.20 5.28 42.51
N PHE A 224 12.90 5.53 42.27
CA PHE A 224 12.40 6.86 41.91
C PHE A 224 12.61 7.89 43.02
N ASP A 225 12.56 7.47 44.29
CA ASP A 225 12.83 8.34 45.44
C ASP A 225 14.30 8.72 45.58
N LYS A 226 15.20 7.98 44.92
CA LYS A 226 16.64 8.28 44.87
C LYS A 226 17.00 9.35 43.85
N ILE A 227 16.03 9.83 43.08
CA ILE A 227 16.21 10.84 42.04
C ILE A 227 15.36 12.04 42.39
N GLU A 228 16.02 13.16 42.66
CA GLU A 228 15.37 14.43 42.93
C GLU A 228 15.41 15.28 41.66
N ILE A 229 14.23 15.67 41.15
CA ILE A 229 14.11 16.52 39.97
C ILE A 229 13.32 17.77 40.29
N ARG A 230 13.55 18.82 39.50
CA ARG A 230 12.74 20.03 39.55
C ARG A 230 12.25 20.41 38.17
N ILE A 231 10.93 20.49 38.06
CA ILE A 231 10.25 20.97 36.86
C ILE A 231 10.44 22.48 36.76
N LYS A 232 10.97 22.93 35.62
CA LYS A 232 11.19 24.35 35.32
C LYS A 232 10.00 24.94 34.59
N ASN A 233 9.50 24.22 33.58
CA ASN A 233 8.37 24.65 32.78
C ASN A 233 7.66 23.43 32.17
N VAL A 234 6.36 23.56 31.95
CA VAL A 234 5.56 22.62 31.18
C VAL A 234 4.84 23.44 30.11
N SER A 235 5.06 23.10 28.85
CA SER A 235 4.38 23.70 27.71
C SER A 235 3.54 22.64 27.02
N VAL A 236 2.28 22.97 26.73
CA VAL A 236 1.37 22.07 26.02
C VAL A 236 1.08 22.65 24.64
N GLY A 237 1.41 21.88 23.61
CA GLY A 237 1.01 22.14 22.23
C GLY A 237 -0.13 21.20 21.85
N VAL A 238 -1.19 21.74 21.26
CA VAL A 238 -2.27 20.94 20.68
C VAL A 238 -2.19 21.09 19.18
N GLY A 239 -2.15 19.97 18.47
CA GLY A 239 -2.19 19.92 17.02
C GLY A 239 -3.12 18.81 16.54
N SER A 240 -3.50 18.87 15.27
CA SER A 240 -4.17 17.77 14.58
C SER A 240 -3.17 17.11 13.61
N MET A 241 -3.09 15.78 13.63
CA MET A 241 -2.49 15.04 12.51
C MET A 241 -3.56 14.87 11.44
N ILE A 242 -3.27 15.29 10.21
CA ILE A 242 -4.27 15.49 9.15
C ILE A 242 -4.26 14.36 8.10
N ASP A 243 -3.26 13.47 8.10
CA ASP A 243 -2.99 12.68 6.90
C ASP A 243 -2.60 11.21 7.16
N ASP A 244 -3.57 10.31 7.00
CA ASP A 244 -3.41 8.84 6.90
C ASP A 244 -3.68 8.38 5.44
N HIS A 245 -3.31 9.17 4.43
CA HIS A 245 -3.49 8.82 3.01
C HIS A 245 -2.37 7.87 2.54
N ALA A 246 -2.74 6.64 2.19
CA ALA A 246 -1.84 5.72 1.52
C ALA A 246 -2.06 5.77 0.00
N ILE A 247 -0.98 5.96 -0.75
CA ILE A 247 -0.97 5.88 -2.21
C ILE A 247 -0.06 4.72 -2.62
N SER A 248 -0.57 3.82 -3.46
CA SER A 248 0.21 2.74 -4.06
C SER A 248 0.06 2.79 -5.58
N LEU A 249 1.19 2.61 -6.27
CA LEU A 249 1.25 2.48 -7.72
C LEU A 249 1.63 1.04 -8.08
N SER A 250 0.90 0.44 -9.01
CA SER A 250 1.21 -0.87 -9.57
C SER A 250 1.23 -0.82 -11.09
N ILE A 251 2.27 -1.40 -11.70
CA ILE A 251 2.35 -1.57 -13.16
C ILE A 251 1.81 -2.95 -13.51
N VAL A 252 0.81 -3.00 -14.39
CA VAL A 252 0.15 -4.25 -14.81
C VAL A 252 0.87 -4.81 -16.02
N LYS A 253 1.35 -6.04 -15.92
CA LYS A 253 2.00 -6.75 -17.03
C LYS A 253 0.96 -7.37 -17.97
N PRO A 254 1.21 -7.38 -19.29
CA PRO A 254 0.36 -8.08 -20.23
C PRO A 254 0.43 -9.59 -20.01
N GLN A 255 -0.69 -10.26 -20.28
CA GLN A 255 -0.85 -11.70 -20.32
C GLN A 255 -1.41 -12.10 -21.68
N VAL A 256 -0.99 -13.25 -22.19
CA VAL A 256 -1.38 -13.74 -23.52
C VAL A 256 -2.26 -14.96 -23.32
N TYR A 257 -3.52 -14.89 -23.76
CA TYR A 257 -4.46 -16.00 -23.65
C TYR A 257 -4.73 -16.61 -25.03
N PRO A 258 -4.64 -17.94 -25.20
CA PRO A 258 -5.09 -18.59 -26.42
C PRO A 258 -6.61 -18.42 -26.54
N GLN A 259 -7.10 -18.00 -27.71
CA GLN A 259 -8.52 -18.10 -28.00
C GLN A 259 -8.87 -19.60 -28.05
N ASN A 260 -9.74 -20.04 -27.14
CA ASN A 260 -10.31 -21.38 -27.24
C ASN A 260 -11.15 -21.43 -28.52
N GLU A 261 -10.74 -22.24 -29.48
CA GLU A 261 -11.57 -22.61 -30.63
C GLU A 261 -12.89 -23.18 -30.08
N LYS A 262 -14.01 -22.53 -30.44
CA LYS A 262 -15.35 -23.04 -30.20
C LYS A 262 -15.74 -24.04 -31.26
#